data_AF-A0A952MEB7-F1
#
_entry.id   AF-A0A952MEB7-F1
#
_cell.length_a   1.000
_cell.length_b   1.000
_cell.length_c   1.000
_cell.angle_alpha   90.00
_cell.angle_beta   90.00
_cell.angle_gamma   90.00
#
_symmetry.space_group_name_H-M   'P 1'
#
loop_
_entity.id
_entity.type
_entity.pdbx_description
1 polymer ?
#
loop_
_entity_poly.entity_id
_entity_poly.type
_entity_poly.pdbx_seq_one_letter_code
_entity_poly.pdbx_strand_id
1 'polypeptide(L)'
;MKANSNLKHLVNGMASMNMDVLNTHLKEEYSYQDTTKEIFLSELNKLFTNYKSEGDTGFTIYKGKCSGKGCAGCGKNGFRFMGNVTRNYFSLLFITDGVGTVTDIYECNEFITAVKVENLEGANWIYIHADDKVHFNKTPEYRIKLNAAMAAYHEIMHETDPLDFYTIDNWLQKHAATAKSIESPAETSGMKWRCFTSLYRQLTTLQNYIKSYEPLLEKANAEYRLITDEKSLLDWLLEYEPIFNKAPYKFCDVTKQTESSYTSNDLKKIVFTGTRYSTTFNFIASYRKNHTEMLNKYGTYTEEELMEVVGHEQYDYETNLAFSLKFHLERRAEIAKSDIVIPLSK
;
A
#
# COMPACT_ATOMS: atom_id res chain seq x y z
N MET A 1 22.24 19.29 37.52
CA MET A 1 22.58 19.33 36.07
C MET A 1 22.84 17.92 35.50
N LYS A 2 21.90 16.96 35.62
CA LYS A 2 21.98 15.63 34.94
C LYS A 2 20.89 15.41 33.87
N ALA A 3 19.90 16.30 33.82
CA ALA A 3 18.71 16.22 32.98
C ALA A 3 18.97 16.27 31.45
N ASN A 4 20.12 16.79 31.00
CA ASN A 4 20.38 17.03 29.58
C ASN A 4 21.27 15.95 28.92
N SER A 5 21.73 14.93 29.68
CA SER A 5 22.60 13.89 29.11
C SER A 5 21.81 12.75 28.46
N ASN A 6 20.70 12.29 29.05
CA ASN A 6 19.93 11.15 28.55
C ASN A 6 19.38 11.40 27.13
N LEU A 7 18.66 12.51 26.93
CA LEU A 7 18.17 12.91 25.61
C LEU A 7 19.31 13.05 24.59
N LYS A 8 20.44 13.66 24.99
CA LYS A 8 21.60 13.82 24.11
C LYS A 8 22.19 12.48 23.68
N HIS A 9 22.34 11.53 24.60
CA HIS A 9 22.80 10.18 24.28
C HIS A 9 21.85 9.46 23.33
N LEU A 10 20.54 9.56 23.57
CA LEU A 10 19.52 8.93 22.71
C LEU A 10 19.49 9.55 21.31
N VAL A 11 19.49 10.88 21.21
CA VAL A 11 19.52 11.58 19.90
C VAL A 11 20.79 11.27 19.13
N ASN A 12 21.94 11.23 19.81
CA ASN A 12 23.20 10.83 19.18
C ASN A 12 23.19 9.36 18.76
N GLY A 13 22.67 8.46 19.61
CA GLY A 13 22.52 7.04 19.31
C GLY A 13 21.62 6.81 18.09
N MET A 14 20.50 7.53 17.99
CA MET A 14 19.64 7.54 16.81
C MET A 14 20.43 8.01 15.58
N ALA A 15 21.09 9.16 15.67
CA ALA A 15 21.84 9.76 14.56
C ALA A 15 22.96 8.86 14.01
N SER A 16 23.62 8.10 14.89
CA SER A 16 24.66 7.14 14.51
C SER A 16 24.13 5.71 14.28
N MET A 17 22.81 5.49 14.30
CA MET A 17 22.18 4.18 14.20
C MET A 17 22.76 3.13 15.18
N ASN A 18 23.05 3.55 16.41
CA ASN A 18 23.75 2.75 17.43
C ASN A 18 22.76 2.14 18.43
N MET A 19 22.40 0.88 18.20
CA MET A 19 21.44 0.14 19.02
C MET A 19 21.92 -0.08 20.47
N ASP A 20 23.22 -0.23 20.71
CA ASP A 20 23.76 -0.45 22.05
C ASP A 20 23.56 0.78 22.94
N VAL A 21 23.80 1.97 22.40
CA VAL A 21 23.54 3.25 23.08
C VAL A 21 22.05 3.39 23.40
N LEU A 22 21.18 3.10 22.44
CA LEU A 22 19.74 3.18 22.65
C LEU A 22 19.25 2.18 23.70
N ASN A 23 19.71 0.93 23.61
CA ASN A 23 19.38 -0.10 24.59
C ASN A 23 19.88 0.24 26.00
N THR A 24 21.04 0.88 26.12
CA THR A 24 21.60 1.27 27.42
C THR A 24 20.84 2.43 28.06
N HIS A 25 20.36 3.38 27.26
CA HIS A 25 19.80 4.64 27.77
C HIS A 25 18.26 4.67 27.83
N LEU A 26 17.57 3.77 27.13
CA LEU A 26 16.13 3.55 27.32
C LEU A 26 15.90 2.62 28.51
N LYS A 27 14.96 2.99 29.37
CA LYS A 27 14.58 2.22 30.54
C LYS A 27 13.46 1.21 30.24
N GLU A 28 13.46 0.08 30.95
CA GLU A 28 12.50 -1.01 30.78
C GLU A 28 11.11 -0.68 31.35
N GLU A 29 11.03 0.16 32.37
CA GLU A 29 9.76 0.50 33.03
C GLU A 29 8.85 1.44 32.20
N TYR A 30 9.36 1.98 31.10
CA TYR A 30 8.61 2.88 30.21
C TYR A 30 8.18 2.17 28.92
N SER A 31 7.10 2.67 28.35
CA SER A 31 6.68 2.34 26.98
C SER A 31 7.20 3.39 26.01
N TYR A 32 7.51 2.97 24.79
CA TYR A 32 7.90 3.85 23.69
C TYR A 32 6.93 3.60 22.54
N GLN A 33 6.18 4.63 22.13
CA GLN A 33 5.11 4.51 21.13
C GLN A 33 4.09 3.41 21.51
N ASP A 34 3.64 3.44 22.76
CA ASP A 34 2.73 2.48 23.40
C ASP A 34 3.20 1.01 23.40
N THR A 35 4.46 0.71 23.08
CA THR A 35 4.99 -0.66 23.12
C THR A 35 6.16 -0.81 24.09
N THR A 36 6.61 -2.05 24.33
CA THR A 36 7.77 -2.32 25.18
C THR A 36 9.04 -1.81 24.54
N LYS A 37 10.06 -1.54 25.35
CA LYS A 37 11.41 -1.18 24.86
C LYS A 37 11.94 -2.19 23.84
N GLU A 38 11.79 -3.48 24.12
CA GLU A 38 12.25 -4.56 23.25
C GLU A 38 11.65 -4.45 21.84
N ILE A 39 10.32 -4.31 21.74
CA ILE A 39 9.63 -4.22 20.45
C ILE A 39 10.00 -2.92 19.74
N PHE A 40 10.00 -1.78 20.46
CA PHE A 40 10.39 -0.50 19.89
C PHE A 40 11.80 -0.53 19.29
N LEU A 41 12.77 -1.07 20.02
CA LEU A 41 14.15 -1.22 19.53
C LEU A 41 14.26 -2.19 18.36
N SER A 42 13.45 -3.26 18.34
CA SER A 42 13.39 -4.21 17.23
C SER A 42 12.91 -3.53 15.93
N GLU A 43 11.80 -2.79 15.98
CA GLU A 43 11.29 -2.06 14.81
C GLU A 43 12.22 -0.93 14.37
N LEU A 44 12.84 -0.23 15.31
CA LEU A 44 13.86 0.77 15.01
C LEU A 44 15.11 0.16 14.34
N ASN A 45 15.53 -1.03 14.78
CA ASN A 45 16.66 -1.71 14.16
C ASN A 45 16.36 -2.15 12.72
N LYS A 46 15.12 -2.57 12.42
CA LYS A 46 14.68 -2.83 11.04
C LYS A 46 14.75 -1.56 10.21
N LEU A 47 14.27 -0.44 10.74
CA LEU A 47 14.37 0.87 10.09
C LEU A 47 15.83 1.21 9.77
N PHE A 48 16.73 1.12 10.75
CA PHE A 48 18.17 1.37 10.54
C PHE A 48 18.81 0.43 9.53
N THR A 49 18.41 -0.84 9.52
CA THR A 49 18.90 -1.83 8.55
C THR A 49 18.50 -1.44 7.12
N ASN A 50 17.27 -0.97 6.92
CA ASN A 50 16.81 -0.48 5.61
C ASN A 50 17.64 0.73 5.14
N TYR A 51 17.81 1.75 5.99
CA TYR A 51 18.66 2.90 5.68
C TYR A 51 20.10 2.48 5.31
N LYS A 52 20.71 1.58 6.08
CA LYS A 52 22.06 1.04 5.79
C LYS A 52 22.10 0.29 4.45
N SER A 53 21.05 -0.46 4.12
CA SER A 53 20.96 -1.17 2.84
C SER A 53 20.84 -0.24 1.63
N GLU A 54 20.33 0.97 1.85
CA GLU A 54 20.23 2.04 0.85
C GLU A 54 21.48 2.96 0.83
N GLY A 55 22.48 2.67 1.67
CA GLY A 55 23.78 3.34 1.68
C GLY A 55 23.95 4.42 2.75
N ASP A 56 22.93 4.71 3.56
CA ASP A 56 23.07 5.67 4.67
C ASP A 56 23.97 5.12 5.79
N THR A 57 24.85 5.98 6.30
CA THR A 57 25.74 5.65 7.43
C THR A 57 25.37 6.37 8.72
N GLY A 58 24.39 7.27 8.66
CA GLY A 58 23.88 8.01 9.80
C GLY A 58 22.85 9.04 9.35
N PHE A 59 22.39 9.85 10.30
CA PHE A 59 21.38 10.87 10.05
C PHE A 59 21.88 12.28 10.33
N THR A 60 21.51 13.21 9.47
CA THR A 60 21.51 14.64 9.78
C THR A 60 20.29 14.96 10.63
N ILE A 61 20.50 15.68 11.73
CA ILE A 61 19.47 15.94 12.74
C ILE A 61 18.94 17.37 12.60
N TYR A 62 17.62 17.52 12.55
CA TYR A 62 16.96 18.82 12.58
C TYR A 62 16.01 18.92 13.77
N LYS A 63 16.23 19.91 14.64
CA LYS A 63 15.32 20.20 15.74
C LYS A 63 13.99 20.73 15.22
N GLY A 64 12.92 20.40 15.93
CA GLY A 64 11.58 20.84 15.57
C GLY A 64 10.56 20.47 16.62
N LYS A 65 9.29 20.50 16.22
CA LYS A 65 8.15 20.17 17.06
C LYS A 65 6.98 19.68 16.23
N CYS A 66 6.03 19.04 16.88
CA CYS A 66 4.74 18.73 16.27
C CYS A 66 3.94 20.03 16.01
N SER A 67 3.46 20.20 14.79
CA SER A 67 2.54 21.27 14.37
C SER A 67 1.08 20.84 14.31
N GLY A 68 0.78 19.58 14.58
CA GLY A 68 -0.57 19.08 14.45
C GLY A 68 -1.57 19.72 15.41
N LYS A 69 -2.85 19.45 15.15
CA LYS A 69 -3.97 19.92 15.98
C LYS A 69 -4.69 18.70 16.55
N GLY A 70 -4.87 18.64 17.88
CA GLY A 70 -5.68 17.61 18.54
C GLY A 70 -5.01 16.27 18.81
N CYS A 71 -3.69 16.16 18.59
CA CYS A 71 -2.88 15.00 18.93
C CYS A 71 -2.25 15.11 20.34
N ALA A 72 -1.97 13.98 20.98
CA ALA A 72 -1.29 13.93 22.29
C ALA A 72 0.11 14.58 22.28
N GLY A 73 0.76 14.63 21.10
CA GLY A 73 2.08 15.23 20.92
C GLY A 73 2.11 16.66 20.45
N CYS A 74 0.96 17.32 20.33
CA CYS A 74 0.87 18.62 19.71
C CYS A 74 1.66 19.67 20.50
N GLY A 75 2.56 20.37 19.81
CA GLY A 75 3.50 21.33 20.41
C GLY A 75 4.71 20.71 21.14
N LYS A 76 4.81 19.38 21.26
CA LYS A 76 5.99 18.73 21.87
C LYS A 76 7.21 18.82 20.95
N ASN A 77 8.37 18.97 21.56
CA ASN A 77 9.65 19.08 20.85
C ASN A 77 10.15 17.70 20.41
N GLY A 78 10.91 17.70 19.32
CA GLY A 78 11.49 16.50 18.79
C GLY A 78 12.56 16.77 17.75
N PHE A 79 12.88 15.74 16.98
CA PHE A 79 13.93 15.75 15.98
C PHE A 79 13.48 15.02 14.73
N ARG A 80 13.83 15.60 13.57
CA ARG A 80 13.83 14.91 12.28
C ARG A 80 15.21 14.33 12.03
N PHE A 81 15.23 13.05 11.67
CA PHE A 81 16.42 12.30 11.28
C PHE A 81 16.35 12.08 9.77
N MET A 82 17.27 12.69 9.03
CA MET A 82 17.34 12.62 7.58
C MET A 82 18.58 11.82 7.16
N GLY A 83 18.40 10.79 6.34
CA GLY A 83 19.49 9.98 5.78
C GLY A 83 20.55 10.86 5.12
N ASN A 84 21.82 10.57 5.38
CA ASN A 84 22.93 11.35 4.83
C ASN A 84 23.20 11.10 3.34
N VAL A 85 22.66 10.01 2.79
CA VAL A 85 22.73 9.63 1.37
C VAL A 85 21.35 9.70 0.74
N THR A 86 20.39 8.93 1.24
CA THR A 86 19.06 8.81 0.62
C THR A 86 18.21 10.05 0.81
N ARG A 87 18.47 10.84 1.86
CA ARG A 87 17.62 11.95 2.31
C ARG A 87 16.18 11.53 2.65
N ASN A 88 15.90 10.23 2.71
CA ASN A 88 14.72 9.69 3.36
C ASN A 88 14.73 10.11 4.83
N TYR A 89 13.56 10.28 5.45
CA TYR A 89 13.49 10.83 6.80
C TYR A 89 12.39 10.22 7.66
N PHE A 90 12.54 10.37 8.97
CA PHE A 90 11.51 10.10 9.96
C PHE A 90 11.61 11.14 11.09
N SER A 91 10.52 11.37 11.82
CA SER A 91 10.47 12.43 12.83
C SER A 91 9.92 11.89 14.15
N LEU A 92 10.66 12.09 15.23
CA LEU A 92 10.33 11.58 16.55
C LEU A 92 10.18 12.70 17.57
N LEU A 93 9.15 12.61 18.41
CA LEU A 93 9.01 13.41 19.62
C LEU A 93 9.62 12.67 20.79
N PHE A 94 10.28 13.40 21.67
CA PHE A 94 10.90 12.86 22.87
C PHE A 94 10.20 13.46 24.08
N ILE A 95 9.50 12.62 24.84
CA ILE A 95 8.84 13.04 26.08
C ILE A 95 9.80 12.83 27.23
N THR A 96 10.00 13.87 28.01
CA THR A 96 10.82 13.81 29.21
C THR A 96 9.99 14.06 30.46
N ASP A 97 10.38 13.42 31.57
CA ASP A 97 9.89 13.79 32.89
C ASP A 97 10.44 15.15 33.36
N GLY A 98 10.00 15.61 34.53
CA GLY A 98 10.45 16.88 35.12
C GLY A 98 11.94 16.92 35.50
N VAL A 99 12.66 15.80 35.42
CA VAL A 99 14.10 15.70 35.69
C VAL A 99 14.93 15.39 34.44
N GLY A 100 14.31 15.39 33.25
CA GLY A 100 14.95 15.24 31.94
C GLY A 100 15.21 13.79 31.49
N THR A 101 14.64 12.80 32.16
CA THR A 101 14.66 11.41 31.68
C THR A 101 13.67 11.26 30.54
N VAL A 102 14.06 10.64 29.42
CA VAL A 102 13.10 10.29 28.37
C VAL A 102 12.19 9.16 28.85
N THR A 103 10.88 9.42 28.88
CA THR A 103 9.84 8.48 29.32
C THR A 103 9.00 7.93 28.19
N ASP A 104 9.07 8.53 26.99
CA ASP A 104 8.40 8.04 25.78
C ASP A 104 9.07 8.64 24.55
N ILE A 105 9.00 7.91 23.44
CA ILE A 105 9.43 8.32 22.10
C ILE A 105 8.36 7.83 21.13
N TYR A 106 7.79 8.72 20.34
CA TYR A 106 6.82 8.34 19.32
C TYR A 106 6.96 9.19 18.06
N GLU A 107 6.42 8.65 16.98
CA GLU A 107 6.48 9.22 15.66
C GLU A 107 5.52 10.40 15.48
N CYS A 108 5.91 11.37 14.64
CA CYS A 108 5.10 12.54 14.34
C CYS A 108 5.02 12.82 12.84
N ASN A 109 3.83 12.57 12.28
CA ASN A 109 3.53 12.81 10.86
C ASN A 109 3.42 14.30 10.55
N GLU A 110 2.97 15.09 11.53
CA GLU A 110 2.81 16.55 11.42
C GLU A 110 3.99 17.29 12.06
N PHE A 111 5.22 16.86 11.77
CA PHE A 111 6.41 17.46 12.35
C PHE A 111 6.94 18.61 11.48
N ILE A 112 7.23 19.75 12.12
CA ILE A 112 7.91 20.88 11.49
C ILE A 112 9.27 21.11 12.12
N THR A 113 10.27 21.34 11.28
CA THR A 113 11.62 21.70 11.68
C THR A 113 11.72 23.20 11.97
N ALA A 114 12.61 23.58 12.88
CA ALA A 114 12.86 24.99 13.23
C ALA A 114 13.51 25.78 12.07
N VAL A 115 14.16 25.06 11.16
CA VAL A 115 14.69 25.59 9.91
C VAL A 115 14.02 24.87 8.74
N LYS A 116 13.82 25.54 7.61
CA LYS A 116 13.35 24.87 6.40
C LYS A 116 14.42 23.87 5.95
N VAL A 117 14.02 22.62 5.73
CA VAL A 117 14.88 21.57 5.17
C VAL A 117 14.43 21.33 3.74
N GLU A 118 15.33 21.50 2.79
CA GLU A 118 15.06 21.29 1.37
C GLU A 118 15.46 19.88 0.93
N ASN A 119 14.94 19.44 -0.22
CA ASN A 119 15.24 18.14 -0.84
C ASN A 119 14.97 16.96 0.10
N LEU A 120 13.79 16.89 0.72
CA LEU A 120 13.38 15.67 1.41
C LEU A 120 12.88 14.66 0.38
N GLU A 121 13.27 13.40 0.55
CA GLU A 121 12.77 12.29 -0.27
C GLU A 121 11.58 11.61 0.47
N GLY A 122 11.64 10.29 0.67
CA GLY A 122 10.56 9.52 1.29
C GLY A 122 10.50 9.63 2.81
N ALA A 123 9.28 9.73 3.35
CA ALA A 123 9.03 9.56 4.79
C ALA A 123 8.97 8.07 5.15
N ASN A 124 9.78 7.66 6.12
CA ASN A 124 9.80 6.33 6.69
C ASN A 124 9.20 6.34 8.10
N TRP A 125 8.73 5.17 8.55
CA TRP A 125 7.92 5.05 9.77
C TRP A 125 8.39 3.92 10.68
N ILE A 126 8.25 4.10 11.99
CA ILE A 126 8.40 3.02 12.99
C ILE A 126 7.01 2.42 13.22
N TYR A 127 6.71 1.36 12.47
CA TYR A 127 5.39 0.75 12.53
C TYR A 127 5.26 -0.21 13.72
N ILE A 128 4.46 0.17 14.72
CA ILE A 128 4.08 -0.69 15.84
C ILE A 128 2.70 -1.29 15.56
N HIS A 129 2.61 -2.62 15.56
CA HIS A 129 1.33 -3.29 15.41
C HIS A 129 0.43 -3.04 16.63
N ALA A 130 -0.89 -2.99 16.40
CA ALA A 130 -1.85 -2.76 17.48
C ALA A 130 -1.76 -3.84 18.57
N ASP A 131 -1.45 -5.08 18.17
CA ASP A 131 -1.23 -6.21 19.08
C ASP A 131 0.15 -6.23 19.75
N ASP A 132 1.04 -5.30 19.42
CA ASP A 132 2.30 -5.11 20.14
C ASP A 132 2.25 -4.01 21.19
N LYS A 133 1.13 -3.30 21.28
CA LYS A 133 0.94 -2.29 22.32
C LYS A 133 0.83 -2.93 23.71
N VAL A 134 1.36 -2.27 24.73
CA VAL A 134 1.40 -2.76 26.12
C VAL A 134 0.00 -3.01 26.71
N HIS A 135 -1.02 -2.31 26.20
CA HIS A 135 -2.40 -2.44 26.63
C HIS A 135 -3.19 -3.53 25.87
N PHE A 136 -2.60 -4.18 24.87
CA PHE A 136 -3.27 -5.22 24.11
C PHE A 136 -3.27 -6.56 24.88
N ASN A 137 -4.47 -7.10 25.13
CA ASN A 137 -4.61 -8.37 25.82
C ASN A 137 -4.45 -9.55 24.84
N LYS A 138 -3.28 -10.20 24.86
CA LYS A 138 -2.96 -11.38 24.03
C LYS A 138 -3.57 -12.67 24.60
N THR A 139 -4.88 -12.84 24.46
CA THR A 139 -5.59 -14.06 24.92
C THR A 139 -5.08 -15.32 24.21
N PRO A 140 -5.27 -16.52 24.79
CA PRO A 140 -4.95 -17.78 24.12
C PRO A 140 -5.62 -17.91 22.74
N GLU A 141 -6.88 -17.52 22.62
CA GLU A 141 -7.63 -17.54 21.35
C GLU A 141 -6.99 -16.64 20.30
N TYR A 142 -6.61 -15.42 20.69
CA TYR A 142 -5.90 -14.50 19.79
C TYR A 142 -4.57 -15.11 19.31
N ARG A 143 -3.80 -15.74 20.20
CA ARG A 143 -2.51 -16.37 19.84
C ARG A 143 -2.69 -17.52 18.86
N ILE A 144 -3.73 -18.34 19.04
CA ILE A 144 -4.07 -19.43 18.12
C ILE A 144 -4.39 -18.87 16.73
N LYS A 145 -5.25 -17.84 16.66
CA LYS A 145 -5.61 -17.18 15.40
C LYS A 145 -4.39 -16.54 14.72
N LEU A 146 -3.58 -15.79 15.46
CA LEU A 146 -2.35 -15.17 14.93
C LEU A 146 -1.40 -16.22 14.37
N ASN A 147 -1.13 -17.28 15.12
CA ASN A 147 -0.21 -18.34 14.67
C ASN A 147 -0.72 -19.03 13.40
N ALA A 148 -2.01 -19.34 13.33
CA ALA A 148 -2.62 -19.92 12.13
C ALA A 148 -2.51 -18.97 10.92
N ALA A 149 -2.81 -17.69 11.10
CA ALA A 149 -2.71 -16.68 10.04
C ALA A 149 -1.27 -16.51 9.54
N MET A 150 -0.30 -16.40 10.46
CA MET A 150 1.11 -16.25 10.10
C MET A 150 1.66 -17.49 9.44
N ALA A 151 1.30 -18.69 9.91
CA ALA A 151 1.67 -19.95 9.26
C ALA A 151 1.13 -20.02 7.82
N ALA A 152 -0.15 -19.69 7.63
CA ALA A 152 -0.77 -19.65 6.30
C ALA A 152 -0.11 -18.64 5.36
N TYR A 153 0.17 -17.42 5.87
CA TYR A 153 0.88 -16.40 5.12
C TYR A 153 2.29 -16.86 4.72
N HIS A 154 3.04 -17.43 5.66
CA HIS A 154 4.39 -17.91 5.37
C HIS A 154 4.40 -19.12 4.42
N GLU A 155 3.39 -19.98 4.45
CA GLU A 155 3.25 -21.12 3.52
C GLU A 155 3.28 -20.65 2.07
N ILE A 156 2.48 -19.66 1.70
CA ILE A 156 2.40 -19.19 0.30
C ILE A 156 3.51 -18.20 -0.06
N MET A 157 3.98 -17.40 0.90
CA MET A 157 4.98 -16.35 0.64
C MET A 157 6.42 -16.86 0.53
N HIS A 158 6.68 -18.10 0.98
CA HIS A 158 7.96 -18.78 0.79
C HIS A 158 7.89 -19.83 -0.32
N GLU A 159 6.76 -19.97 -0.99
CA GLU A 159 6.69 -20.81 -2.18
C GLU A 159 7.57 -20.21 -3.27
N THR A 160 8.46 -21.03 -3.81
CA THR A 160 9.38 -20.64 -4.89
C THR A 160 8.85 -21.02 -6.25
N ASP A 161 7.97 -22.01 -6.31
CA ASP A 161 7.39 -22.47 -7.56
C ASP A 161 6.25 -21.56 -8.03
N PRO A 162 6.13 -21.33 -9.36
CA PRO A 162 4.97 -20.62 -9.89
C PRO A 162 3.65 -21.30 -9.52
N LEU A 163 2.72 -20.51 -9.00
CA LEU A 163 1.43 -20.96 -8.52
C LEU A 163 0.38 -20.97 -9.63
N ASP A 164 -0.17 -22.15 -9.91
CA ASP A 164 -1.32 -22.27 -10.81
C ASP A 164 -2.64 -21.98 -10.10
N PHE A 165 -3.73 -21.93 -10.88
CA PHE A 165 -5.06 -21.64 -10.39
C PHE A 165 -5.52 -22.61 -9.30
N TYR A 166 -5.24 -23.90 -9.44
CA TYR A 166 -5.73 -24.92 -8.52
C TYR A 166 -4.92 -24.92 -7.22
N THR A 167 -3.61 -24.66 -7.29
CA THR A 167 -2.79 -24.50 -6.09
C THR A 167 -3.27 -23.35 -5.23
N ILE A 168 -3.57 -22.19 -5.83
CA ILE A 168 -4.14 -21.05 -5.08
C ILE A 168 -5.54 -21.38 -4.55
N ASP A 169 -6.39 -22.02 -5.34
CA ASP A 169 -7.73 -22.41 -4.89
C ASP A 169 -7.69 -23.36 -3.69
N ASN A 170 -6.80 -24.36 -3.74
CA ASN A 170 -6.58 -25.30 -2.64
C ASN A 170 -6.07 -24.58 -1.38
N TRP A 171 -5.13 -23.65 -1.52
CA TRP A 171 -4.64 -22.85 -0.40
C TRP A 171 -5.75 -22.00 0.24
N LEU A 172 -6.59 -21.37 -0.58
CA LEU A 172 -7.76 -20.61 -0.10
C LEU A 172 -8.73 -21.51 0.67
N GLN A 173 -9.08 -22.67 0.12
CA GLN A 173 -9.98 -23.62 0.78
C GLN A 173 -9.40 -24.13 2.10
N LYS A 174 -8.11 -24.48 2.12
CA LYS A 174 -7.38 -24.94 3.32
C LYS A 174 -7.46 -23.91 4.46
N HIS A 175 -7.33 -22.62 4.13
CA HIS A 175 -7.22 -21.54 5.12
C HIS A 175 -8.51 -20.73 5.32
N ALA A 176 -9.63 -21.16 4.73
CA ALA A 176 -10.92 -20.48 4.83
C ALA A 176 -11.42 -20.35 6.28
N ALA A 177 -11.22 -21.38 7.10
CA ALA A 177 -11.59 -21.34 8.52
C ALA A 177 -10.78 -20.29 9.29
N THR A 178 -9.47 -20.20 9.01
CA THR A 178 -8.58 -19.18 9.58
C THR A 178 -9.04 -17.78 9.19
N ALA A 179 -9.29 -17.54 7.90
CA ALA A 179 -9.79 -16.25 7.40
C ALA A 179 -11.12 -15.85 8.07
N LYS A 180 -12.10 -16.75 8.07
CA LYS A 180 -13.41 -16.52 8.72
C LYS A 180 -13.30 -16.20 10.20
N SER A 181 -12.32 -16.79 10.90
CA SER A 181 -12.11 -16.54 12.34
C SER A 181 -11.57 -15.14 12.66
N ILE A 182 -11.07 -14.40 11.66
CA ILE A 182 -10.41 -13.09 11.79
C ILE A 182 -11.26 -11.95 11.19
N GLU A 183 -12.24 -12.24 10.31
CA GLU A 183 -12.95 -11.30 9.43
C GLU A 183 -13.77 -10.16 10.08
N SER A 184 -13.70 -9.94 11.40
CA SER A 184 -14.30 -8.74 12.01
C SER A 184 -13.49 -7.48 11.65
N PRO A 185 -14.07 -6.47 10.96
CA PRO A 185 -13.35 -5.26 10.55
C PRO A 185 -12.72 -4.49 11.71
N ALA A 186 -13.36 -4.52 12.89
CA ALA A 186 -12.84 -3.92 14.13
C ALA A 186 -11.58 -4.63 14.66
N GLU A 187 -11.37 -5.90 14.30
CA GLU A 187 -10.25 -6.74 14.74
C GLU A 187 -9.07 -6.74 13.75
N THR A 188 -9.20 -6.13 12.56
CA THR A 188 -8.20 -6.27 11.47
C THR A 188 -7.26 -5.08 11.29
N SER A 189 -7.61 -3.90 11.79
CA SER A 189 -6.76 -2.71 11.64
C SER A 189 -5.53 -2.79 12.55
N GLY A 190 -4.35 -2.61 11.99
CA GLY A 190 -3.10 -2.52 12.76
C GLY A 190 -2.49 -3.83 13.25
N MET A 191 -3.22 -4.96 13.22
CA MET A 191 -2.75 -6.26 13.74
C MET A 191 -1.70 -6.94 12.84
N LYS A 192 -0.92 -7.87 13.41
CA LYS A 192 0.08 -8.66 12.67
C LYS A 192 -0.52 -9.56 11.59
N TRP A 193 -1.70 -10.12 11.80
CA TRP A 193 -2.39 -10.95 10.79
C TRP A 193 -2.92 -10.16 9.58
N ARG A 194 -2.73 -8.84 9.53
CA ARG A 194 -3.17 -8.00 8.42
C ARG A 194 -2.55 -8.44 7.09
N CYS A 195 -1.30 -8.91 7.10
CA CYS A 195 -0.65 -9.43 5.91
C CYS A 195 -1.40 -10.64 5.33
N PHE A 196 -1.76 -11.61 6.18
CA PHE A 196 -2.54 -12.78 5.80
C PHE A 196 -3.92 -12.38 5.27
N THR A 197 -4.70 -11.62 6.03
CA THR A 197 -6.07 -11.25 5.64
C THR A 197 -6.11 -10.43 4.35
N SER A 198 -5.16 -9.51 4.18
CA SER A 198 -5.01 -8.75 2.93
C SER A 198 -4.71 -9.66 1.75
N LEU A 199 -3.74 -10.57 1.89
CA LEU A 199 -3.36 -11.51 0.83
C LEU A 199 -4.50 -12.47 0.49
N TYR A 200 -5.11 -13.09 1.50
CA TYR A 200 -6.23 -14.01 1.35
C TYR A 200 -7.40 -13.36 0.61
N ARG A 201 -7.76 -12.13 0.99
CA ARG A 201 -8.82 -11.36 0.32
C ARG A 201 -8.47 -11.07 -1.14
N GLN A 202 -7.25 -10.61 -1.41
CA GLN A 202 -6.81 -10.30 -2.79
C GLN A 202 -6.85 -11.55 -3.68
N LEU A 203 -6.30 -12.67 -3.22
CA LEU A 203 -6.33 -13.93 -3.95
C LEU A 203 -7.76 -14.45 -4.13
N THR A 204 -8.61 -14.33 -3.10
CA THR A 204 -10.04 -14.68 -3.20
C THR A 204 -10.74 -13.86 -4.26
N THR A 205 -10.54 -12.54 -4.30
CA THR A 205 -11.13 -11.66 -5.32
C THR A 205 -10.67 -12.04 -6.71
N LEU A 206 -9.37 -12.32 -6.91
CA LEU A 206 -8.85 -12.77 -8.20
C LEU A 206 -9.46 -14.11 -8.63
N GLN A 207 -9.49 -15.11 -7.75
CA GLN A 207 -10.07 -16.42 -8.07
C GLN A 207 -11.55 -16.32 -8.39
N ASN A 208 -12.31 -15.52 -7.65
CA ASN A 208 -13.73 -15.30 -7.93
C ASN A 208 -13.94 -14.59 -9.26
N TYR A 209 -13.15 -13.56 -9.57
CA TYR A 209 -13.21 -12.88 -10.86
C TYR A 209 -12.98 -13.86 -12.02
N ILE A 210 -11.93 -14.68 -11.94
CA ILE A 210 -11.64 -15.70 -12.96
C ILE A 210 -12.79 -16.69 -13.09
N LYS A 211 -13.28 -17.26 -11.98
CA LYS A 211 -14.41 -18.23 -12.00
C LYS A 211 -15.68 -17.62 -12.61
N SER A 212 -15.97 -16.35 -12.34
CA SER A 212 -17.17 -15.69 -12.82
C SER A 212 -17.12 -15.33 -14.31
N TYR A 213 -15.93 -15.10 -14.87
CA TYR A 213 -15.79 -14.51 -16.20
C TYR A 213 -14.97 -15.34 -17.19
N GLU A 214 -14.42 -16.50 -16.81
CA GLU A 214 -13.53 -17.32 -17.65
C GLU A 214 -13.99 -17.47 -19.12
N PRO A 215 -15.23 -17.90 -19.44
CA PRO A 215 -15.65 -18.04 -20.85
C PRO A 215 -15.69 -16.71 -21.61
N LEU A 216 -16.04 -15.62 -20.92
CA LEU A 216 -16.11 -14.29 -21.51
C LEU A 216 -14.71 -13.70 -21.73
N LEU A 217 -13.76 -13.98 -20.85
CA LEU A 217 -12.36 -13.58 -20.99
C LEU A 217 -11.69 -14.30 -22.17
N GLU A 218 -12.00 -15.59 -22.37
CA GLU A 218 -11.54 -16.35 -23.53
C GLU A 218 -12.11 -15.79 -24.84
N LYS A 219 -13.42 -15.54 -24.87
CA LYS A 219 -14.10 -14.89 -26.00
C LYS A 219 -13.47 -13.53 -26.31
N ALA A 220 -13.30 -12.67 -25.30
CA ALA A 220 -12.76 -11.33 -25.45
C ALA A 220 -11.36 -11.35 -26.06
N ASN A 221 -10.48 -12.22 -25.59
CA ASN A 221 -9.12 -12.36 -26.11
C ASN A 221 -9.10 -12.90 -27.55
N ALA A 222 -10.02 -13.80 -27.91
CA ALA A 222 -10.13 -14.32 -29.27
C ALA A 222 -10.60 -13.23 -30.24
N GLU A 223 -11.64 -12.47 -29.89
CA GLU A 223 -12.16 -11.36 -30.69
C GLU A 223 -11.13 -10.24 -30.83
N TYR A 224 -10.41 -9.92 -29.76
CA TYR A 224 -9.37 -8.89 -29.77
C TYR A 224 -8.30 -9.13 -30.84
N ARG A 225 -7.96 -10.40 -31.14
CA ARG A 225 -6.98 -10.76 -32.18
C ARG A 225 -7.46 -10.50 -33.60
N LEU A 226 -8.77 -10.30 -33.79
CA LEU A 226 -9.40 -10.08 -35.09
C LEU A 226 -9.65 -8.59 -35.37
N ILE A 227 -9.41 -7.72 -34.40
CA ILE A 227 -9.58 -6.28 -34.52
C ILE A 227 -8.54 -5.74 -35.49
N THR A 228 -8.99 -5.01 -36.51
CA THR A 228 -8.13 -4.45 -37.57
C THR A 228 -8.31 -2.94 -37.75
N ASP A 229 -9.32 -2.36 -37.08
CA ASP A 229 -9.69 -0.96 -37.22
C ASP A 229 -10.20 -0.39 -35.90
N GLU A 230 -10.23 0.93 -35.81
CA GLU A 230 -10.61 1.65 -34.59
C GLU A 230 -12.07 1.45 -34.19
N LYS A 231 -12.98 1.28 -35.16
CA LYS A 231 -14.40 1.07 -34.85
C LYS A 231 -14.60 -0.29 -34.19
N SER A 232 -14.01 -1.35 -34.75
CA SER A 232 -14.05 -2.67 -34.11
C SER A 232 -13.36 -2.68 -32.74
N LEU A 233 -12.34 -1.85 -32.52
CA LEU A 233 -11.74 -1.64 -31.19
C LEU A 233 -12.70 -0.99 -30.20
N LEU A 234 -13.39 0.08 -30.60
CA LEU A 234 -14.36 0.76 -29.74
C LEU A 234 -15.54 -0.16 -29.39
N ASP A 235 -16.07 -0.90 -30.37
CA ASP A 235 -17.15 -1.85 -30.14
C ASP A 235 -16.73 -2.93 -29.12
N TRP A 236 -15.50 -3.47 -29.25
CA TRP A 236 -14.94 -4.43 -28.30
C TRP A 236 -14.76 -3.83 -26.89
N LEU A 237 -14.21 -2.61 -26.79
CA LEU A 237 -14.03 -1.94 -25.50
C LEU A 237 -15.36 -1.72 -24.78
N LEU A 238 -16.41 -1.33 -25.51
CA LEU A 238 -17.74 -1.10 -24.97
C LEU A 238 -18.43 -2.41 -24.54
N GLU A 239 -18.27 -3.49 -25.32
CA GLU A 239 -18.84 -4.80 -24.96
C GLU A 239 -18.23 -5.34 -23.66
N TYR A 240 -16.92 -5.15 -23.46
CA TYR A 240 -16.18 -5.74 -22.35
C TYR A 240 -15.94 -4.81 -21.15
N GLU A 241 -16.37 -3.55 -21.21
CA GLU A 241 -16.31 -2.58 -20.11
C GLU A 241 -16.93 -3.12 -18.80
N PRO A 242 -18.13 -3.74 -18.79
CA PRO A 242 -18.73 -4.24 -17.55
C PRO A 242 -17.90 -5.33 -16.86
N ILE A 243 -17.16 -6.12 -17.64
CA ILE A 243 -16.29 -7.19 -17.11
C ILE A 243 -15.00 -6.57 -16.57
N PHE A 244 -14.37 -5.68 -17.34
CA PHE A 244 -13.17 -4.99 -16.90
C PHE A 244 -13.38 -4.18 -15.62
N ASN A 245 -14.55 -3.54 -15.47
CA ASN A 245 -14.90 -2.80 -14.24
C ASN A 245 -15.03 -3.68 -12.99
N LYS A 246 -15.08 -5.01 -13.14
CA LYS A 246 -15.04 -5.98 -12.04
C LYS A 246 -13.65 -6.57 -11.81
N ALA A 247 -12.67 -6.24 -12.66
CA ALA A 247 -11.31 -6.71 -12.50
C ALA A 247 -10.70 -6.18 -11.19
N PRO A 248 -9.97 -7.03 -10.44
CA PRO A 248 -9.38 -6.61 -9.20
C PRO A 248 -8.21 -5.65 -9.46
N TYR A 249 -8.36 -4.39 -9.04
CA TYR A 249 -7.39 -3.29 -9.28
C TYR A 249 -5.93 -3.67 -8.99
N LYS A 250 -5.68 -4.42 -7.90
CA LYS A 250 -4.34 -4.91 -7.50
C LYS A 250 -3.66 -5.86 -8.50
N PHE A 251 -4.39 -6.29 -9.53
CA PHE A 251 -3.90 -7.13 -10.61
C PHE A 251 -4.06 -6.47 -12.00
N CYS A 252 -4.41 -5.19 -12.05
CA CYS A 252 -4.36 -4.40 -13.28
C CYS A 252 -2.93 -4.05 -13.70
N ASP A 253 -1.98 -4.10 -12.74
CA ASP A 253 -0.54 -3.88 -12.94
C ASP A 253 0.25 -5.16 -12.67
N VAL A 254 0.23 -6.06 -13.67
CA VAL A 254 1.00 -7.32 -13.66
C VAL A 254 2.14 -7.25 -14.65
N THR A 255 3.31 -7.70 -14.22
CA THR A 255 4.49 -7.85 -15.05
C THR A 255 4.56 -9.27 -15.59
N LYS A 256 4.64 -9.41 -16.91
CA LYS A 256 4.86 -10.69 -17.57
C LYS A 256 6.32 -11.09 -17.45
N GLN A 257 6.59 -12.26 -16.87
CA GLN A 257 7.96 -12.78 -16.68
C GLN A 257 8.37 -13.70 -17.83
N THR A 258 7.47 -14.58 -18.25
CA THR A 258 7.64 -15.48 -19.40
C THR A 258 6.34 -15.53 -20.21
N GLU A 259 6.25 -16.39 -21.23
CA GLU A 259 5.00 -16.54 -22.00
C GLU A 259 3.78 -16.90 -21.14
N SER A 260 3.99 -17.67 -20.07
CA SER A 260 2.93 -18.23 -19.22
C SER A 260 2.99 -17.81 -17.75
N SER A 261 3.96 -17.00 -17.33
CA SER A 261 4.11 -16.57 -15.93
C SER A 261 4.06 -15.05 -15.73
N TYR A 262 3.44 -14.65 -14.62
CA TYR A 262 3.12 -13.25 -14.30
C TYR A 262 3.40 -12.96 -12.83
N THR A 263 3.75 -11.71 -12.53
CA THR A 263 3.95 -11.22 -11.16
C THR A 263 3.16 -9.95 -10.96
N SER A 264 2.34 -9.86 -9.91
CA SER A 264 1.69 -8.59 -9.55
C SER A 264 2.72 -7.65 -8.92
N ASN A 265 2.66 -6.37 -9.29
CA ASN A 265 3.54 -5.35 -8.70
C ASN A 265 3.28 -5.16 -7.19
N ASP A 266 2.07 -5.45 -6.72
CA ASP A 266 1.70 -5.43 -5.30
C ASP A 266 2.11 -6.73 -4.56
N LEU A 267 2.12 -7.86 -5.27
CA LEU A 267 2.45 -9.18 -4.73
C LEU A 267 3.74 -9.74 -5.36
N LYS A 268 4.81 -8.94 -5.39
CA LYS A 268 6.07 -9.23 -6.12
C LYS A 268 6.71 -10.60 -5.85
N LYS A 269 6.35 -11.24 -4.73
CA LYS A 269 6.86 -12.55 -4.34
C LYS A 269 6.07 -13.73 -4.90
N ILE A 270 4.85 -13.50 -5.40
CA ILE A 270 4.00 -14.55 -5.96
C ILE A 270 4.08 -14.51 -7.48
N VAL A 271 4.46 -15.64 -8.07
CA VAL A 271 4.45 -15.85 -9.52
C VAL A 271 3.23 -16.68 -9.87
N PHE A 272 2.35 -16.15 -10.71
CA PHE A 272 1.16 -16.83 -11.21
C PHE A 272 1.47 -17.53 -12.53
N THR A 273 0.96 -18.75 -12.73
CA THR A 273 1.17 -19.53 -13.97
C THR A 273 -0.08 -20.26 -14.44
N GLY A 274 -0.10 -20.65 -15.72
CA GLY A 274 -1.17 -21.45 -16.32
C GLY A 274 -2.19 -20.63 -17.11
N THR A 275 -3.05 -21.35 -17.84
CA THR A 275 -3.95 -20.78 -18.85
C THR A 275 -4.96 -19.80 -18.28
N ARG A 276 -5.54 -20.09 -17.12
CA ARG A 276 -6.52 -19.19 -16.47
C ARG A 276 -5.93 -17.83 -16.15
N TYR A 277 -4.73 -17.79 -15.57
CA TYR A 277 -4.05 -16.53 -15.28
C TYR A 277 -3.57 -15.84 -16.56
N SER A 278 -3.01 -16.57 -17.52
CA SER A 278 -2.57 -15.97 -18.77
C SER A 278 -3.73 -15.36 -19.58
N THR A 279 -4.85 -16.06 -19.72
CA THR A 279 -6.08 -15.53 -20.35
C THR A 279 -6.56 -14.27 -19.63
N THR A 280 -6.61 -14.32 -18.30
CA THR A 280 -7.09 -13.19 -17.48
C THR A 280 -6.20 -11.96 -17.60
N PHE A 281 -4.89 -12.13 -17.43
CA PHE A 281 -3.94 -11.02 -17.46
C PHE A 281 -3.74 -10.47 -18.87
N ASN A 282 -3.81 -11.29 -19.91
CA ASN A 282 -3.80 -10.82 -21.30
C ASN A 282 -5.03 -9.94 -21.60
N PHE A 283 -6.22 -10.33 -21.12
CA PHE A 283 -7.43 -9.52 -21.27
C PHE A 283 -7.27 -8.19 -20.56
N ILE A 284 -6.91 -8.20 -19.27
CA ILE A 284 -6.76 -6.98 -18.45
C ILE A 284 -5.73 -6.03 -19.07
N ALA A 285 -4.58 -6.54 -19.48
CA ALA A 285 -3.52 -5.73 -20.09
C ALA A 285 -3.95 -5.13 -21.43
N SER A 286 -4.57 -5.94 -22.30
CA SER A 286 -5.05 -5.48 -23.61
C SER A 286 -6.17 -4.47 -23.46
N TYR A 287 -7.15 -4.72 -22.59
CA TYR A 287 -8.25 -3.80 -22.33
C TYR A 287 -7.72 -2.47 -21.81
N ARG A 288 -6.93 -2.49 -20.72
CA ARG A 288 -6.43 -1.26 -20.09
C ARG A 288 -5.64 -0.39 -21.06
N LYS A 289 -4.73 -0.99 -21.85
CA LYS A 289 -3.91 -0.27 -22.81
C LYS A 289 -4.79 0.48 -23.81
N ASN A 290 -5.68 -0.23 -24.49
CA ASN A 290 -6.53 0.35 -25.53
C ASN A 290 -7.60 1.30 -24.96
N HIS A 291 -8.17 0.97 -23.81
CA HIS A 291 -9.10 1.83 -23.10
C HIS A 291 -8.46 3.18 -22.76
N THR A 292 -7.24 3.18 -22.22
CA THR A 292 -6.52 4.43 -21.90
C THR A 292 -6.28 5.26 -23.15
N GLU A 293 -5.86 4.63 -24.25
CA GLU A 293 -5.64 5.30 -25.54
C GLU A 293 -6.94 5.93 -26.09
N MET A 294 -8.03 5.16 -26.10
CA MET A 294 -9.33 5.65 -26.58
C MET A 294 -9.93 6.70 -25.65
N LEU A 295 -9.77 6.57 -24.33
CA LEU A 295 -10.25 7.57 -23.38
C LEU A 295 -9.51 8.90 -23.55
N ASN A 296 -8.21 8.88 -23.81
CA ASN A 296 -7.46 10.11 -24.11
C ASN A 296 -7.96 10.78 -25.41
N LYS A 297 -8.30 9.98 -26.42
CA LYS A 297 -8.76 10.45 -27.73
C LYS A 297 -10.22 10.97 -27.71
N TYR A 298 -11.10 10.24 -27.05
CA TYR A 298 -12.55 10.45 -27.03
C TYR A 298 -13.08 11.07 -25.73
N GLY A 299 -12.22 11.30 -24.74
CA GLY A 299 -12.57 12.01 -23.53
C GLY A 299 -13.23 13.35 -23.83
N THR A 300 -14.21 13.71 -23.00
CA THR A 300 -14.94 14.98 -23.09
C THR A 300 -14.52 15.97 -22.02
N TYR A 301 -13.73 15.52 -21.04
CA TYR A 301 -13.16 16.38 -20.02
C TYR A 301 -11.82 16.92 -20.51
N THR A 302 -11.58 18.19 -20.25
CA THR A 302 -10.25 18.78 -20.24
C THR A 302 -9.43 18.22 -19.08
N GLU A 303 -8.11 18.41 -19.11
CA GLU A 303 -7.24 17.99 -18.02
C GLU A 303 -7.62 18.67 -16.68
N GLU A 304 -8.00 19.95 -16.73
CA GLU A 304 -8.46 20.72 -15.56
C GLU A 304 -9.78 20.16 -15.00
N GLU A 305 -10.78 19.90 -15.85
CA GLU A 305 -12.06 19.30 -15.41
C GLU A 305 -11.85 17.88 -14.86
N LEU A 306 -10.94 17.09 -15.44
CA LEU A 306 -10.62 15.78 -14.93
C LEU A 306 -9.96 15.86 -13.54
N MET A 307 -9.08 16.84 -13.31
CA MET A 307 -8.50 17.08 -11.99
C MET A 307 -9.53 17.54 -10.96
N GLU A 308 -10.55 18.30 -11.36
CA GLU A 308 -11.66 18.68 -10.47
C GLU A 308 -12.53 17.48 -10.11
N VAL A 309 -12.90 16.64 -11.08
CA VAL A 309 -13.74 15.45 -10.86
C VAL A 309 -13.00 14.38 -10.06
N VAL A 310 -11.70 14.17 -10.31
CA VAL A 310 -10.89 13.13 -9.64
C VAL A 310 -10.28 13.64 -8.33
N GLY A 311 -10.15 14.96 -8.14
CA GLY A 311 -9.43 15.59 -7.03
C GLY A 311 -10.13 15.50 -5.67
N HIS A 312 -11.37 15.02 -5.60
CA HIS A 312 -12.04 14.75 -4.34
C HIS A 312 -11.70 13.33 -3.83
N GLU A 313 -11.25 13.23 -2.57
CA GLU A 313 -10.79 11.98 -1.92
C GLU A 313 -11.84 10.84 -1.83
N GLN A 314 -13.00 10.99 -2.44
CA GLN A 314 -14.05 9.99 -2.53
C GLN A 314 -14.24 9.58 -3.98
N TYR A 315 -13.90 8.32 -4.30
CA TYR A 315 -14.38 7.65 -5.51
C TYR A 315 -15.91 7.64 -5.51
N ASP A 316 -16.51 8.67 -6.10
CA ASP A 316 -17.94 8.84 -6.21
C ASP A 316 -18.45 8.37 -7.59
N TYR A 317 -19.75 8.54 -7.82
CA TYR A 317 -20.36 8.18 -9.10
C TYR A 317 -19.75 8.95 -10.28
N GLU A 318 -19.40 10.22 -10.08
CA GLU A 318 -18.86 11.10 -11.12
C GLU A 318 -17.43 10.71 -11.51
N THR A 319 -16.61 10.32 -10.53
CA THR A 319 -15.28 9.75 -10.76
C THR A 319 -15.36 8.51 -11.65
N ASN A 320 -16.34 7.63 -11.42
CA ASN A 320 -16.51 6.43 -12.25
C ASN A 320 -16.94 6.76 -13.69
N LEU A 321 -17.74 7.81 -13.89
CA LEU A 321 -18.14 8.26 -15.22
C LEU A 321 -16.96 8.86 -16.00
N ALA A 322 -16.05 9.56 -15.32
CA ALA A 322 -14.85 10.13 -15.94
C ALA A 322 -13.88 9.08 -16.52
N PHE A 323 -13.97 7.84 -16.05
CA PHE A 323 -13.20 6.72 -16.60
C PHE A 323 -14.04 5.77 -17.47
N SER A 324 -15.29 6.10 -17.80
CA SER A 324 -16.12 5.28 -18.67
C SER A 324 -16.06 5.79 -20.12
N LEU A 325 -15.48 4.99 -21.00
CA LEU A 325 -15.46 5.30 -22.43
C LEU A 325 -16.89 5.41 -22.99
N LYS A 326 -17.81 4.57 -22.51
CA LYS A 326 -19.22 4.62 -22.90
C LYS A 326 -19.85 5.98 -22.60
N PHE A 327 -19.66 6.48 -21.38
CA PHE A 327 -20.16 7.80 -20.98
C PHE A 327 -19.66 8.90 -21.92
N HIS A 328 -18.36 8.90 -22.24
CA HIS A 328 -17.78 9.91 -23.13
C HIS A 328 -18.32 9.86 -24.56
N LEU A 329 -18.50 8.66 -25.11
CA LEU A 329 -19.06 8.49 -26.45
C LEU A 329 -20.54 8.91 -26.51
N GLU A 330 -21.34 8.56 -25.49
CA GLU A 330 -22.74 8.99 -25.38
C GLU A 330 -22.84 10.52 -25.26
N ARG A 331 -22.03 11.13 -24.39
CA ARG A 331 -21.97 12.59 -24.22
C ARG A 331 -21.56 13.31 -25.51
N ARG A 332 -20.59 12.78 -26.26
CA ARG A 332 -20.23 13.33 -27.58
C ARG A 332 -21.39 13.26 -28.56
N ALA A 333 -22.11 12.14 -28.59
CA ALA A 333 -23.28 11.97 -29.46
C ALA A 333 -24.41 12.93 -29.09
N GLU A 334 -24.60 13.25 -27.80
CA GLU A 334 -25.57 14.24 -27.34
C GLU A 334 -25.18 15.67 -27.72
N ILE A 335 -23.92 16.05 -27.53
CA ILE A 335 -23.43 17.40 -27.88
C ILE A 335 -23.50 17.62 -29.41
N ALA A 336 -23.23 16.58 -30.19
CA ALA A 336 -23.36 16.62 -31.65
C ALA A 336 -24.80 16.91 -32.13
N LYS A 337 -25.84 16.55 -31.35
CA LYS A 337 -27.24 16.91 -31.67
C LYS A 337 -27.51 18.42 -31.57
N SER A 338 -26.61 19.17 -30.94
CA SER A 338 -26.68 20.63 -30.80
C SER A 338 -25.77 21.36 -31.78
N ASP A 339 -25.34 20.69 -32.86
CA ASP A 339 -24.39 21.20 -33.87
C ASP A 339 -23.01 21.62 -33.31
N ILE A 340 -22.66 21.17 -32.11
CA ILE A 340 -21.36 21.39 -31.49
C ILE A 340 -20.52 20.12 -31.66
N VAL A 341 -19.30 20.26 -32.20
CA VAL A 341 -18.34 19.15 -32.37
C VAL A 341 -17.16 19.38 -31.43
N ILE A 342 -16.97 18.49 -30.47
CA ILE A 342 -15.75 18.46 -29.65
C ILE A 342 -14.64 17.83 -30.49
N PRO A 343 -13.50 18.51 -30.74
CA PRO A 343 -12.37 17.91 -31.44
C PRO A 343 -11.89 16.63 -30.76
N LEU A 344 -11.30 15.72 -31.54
CA LEU A 344 -10.57 14.58 -30.98
C LEU A 344 -9.19 15.07 -30.53
N SER A 345 -8.72 14.58 -29.39
CA SER A 345 -7.35 14.79 -28.94
C SER A 345 -6.39 14.12 -29.92
N LYS A 346 -5.25 14.77 -30.19
CA LYS A 346 -4.22 14.24 -31.10
C LYS A 346 -3.36 13.18 -30.44
#